data_AF-A0A1S3QR44-F1
#
_entry.id   AF-A0A1S3QR44-F1
#
_cell.length_a   1.000
_cell.length_b   1.000
_cell.length_c   1.000
_cell.angle_alpha   90.00
_cell.angle_beta   90.00
_cell.angle_gamma   90.00
#
_symmetry.space_group_name_H-M   'P 1'
#
loop_
_entity.id
_entity.type
_entity.pdbx_description
1 polymer ?
#
loop_
_entity_poly.entity_id
_entity_poly.type
_entity_poly.pdbx_seq_one_letter_code
_entity_poly.pdbx_strand_id
1 'polypeptide(L)'
;LLDMSHCLMQQTREKTREVFGVVKERIVTTQPCSVIEEVQQGGQLEELLSFCGPKSTQVSVKENSSLHKDSNVSLEIPAHTVIAYCIIELEIKLNGHYELCLMSDTLGGFEVDGPVKKSLVGVPGAHDDTPKKSCFQRELEKLSGHFQLLSVLPAATRSSLLQLLKTTMEDREAVSVLESVLDQMCDGETPDLGDLEESERETVQAILDLVDQCVGKDEDEFRSSLLSAVHLIVSAMDGMTDEGLS
;
A
#
# COMPACT_ATOMS: atom_id res chain seq x y z
N LEU A 1 9.11 -14.29 -27.14
CA LEU A 1 10.34 -14.14 -26.34
C LEU A 1 10.45 -12.67 -25.98
N LEU A 2 10.64 -12.36 -24.71
CA LEU A 2 10.95 -11.01 -24.25
C LEU A 2 12.44 -10.73 -24.47
N ASP A 3 12.76 -9.47 -24.78
CA ASP A 3 14.14 -9.01 -24.88
C ASP A 3 14.68 -8.69 -23.50
N MET A 4 15.44 -9.64 -22.92
CA MET A 4 16.01 -9.49 -21.59
C MET A 4 17.12 -8.42 -21.50
N SER A 5 17.56 -7.87 -22.63
CA SER A 5 18.50 -6.74 -22.68
C SER A 5 17.81 -5.37 -22.72
N HIS A 6 16.48 -5.34 -22.82
CA HIS A 6 15.71 -4.10 -22.81
C HIS A 6 15.82 -3.40 -21.45
N CYS A 7 15.95 -2.06 -21.44
CA CYS A 7 16.17 -1.29 -20.20
C CYS A 7 15.10 -1.54 -19.12
N LEU A 8 13.82 -1.56 -19.49
CA LEU A 8 12.72 -1.88 -18.56
C LEU A 8 12.85 -3.28 -17.97
N MET A 9 13.36 -4.25 -18.73
CA MET A 9 13.54 -5.62 -18.24
C MET A 9 14.66 -5.71 -17.21
N GLN A 10 15.71 -4.90 -17.37
CA GLN A 10 16.81 -4.81 -16.41
C GLN A 10 16.37 -4.08 -15.13
N GLN A 11 15.72 -2.93 -15.27
CA GLN A 11 15.25 -2.11 -14.14
C GLN A 11 14.27 -2.87 -13.24
N THR A 12 13.22 -3.49 -13.82
CA THR A 12 12.23 -4.25 -13.04
C THR A 12 12.83 -5.53 -12.45
N ARG A 13 13.92 -6.07 -13.03
CA ARG A 13 14.62 -7.23 -12.44
C ARG A 13 15.47 -6.83 -11.24
N GLU A 14 16.05 -5.64 -11.25
CA GLU A 14 16.82 -5.08 -10.13
C GLU A 14 15.90 -4.75 -8.94
N LYS A 15 14.69 -4.27 -9.22
CA LYS A 15 13.66 -4.00 -8.21
C LYS A 15 12.85 -5.25 -7.88
N THR A 16 13.19 -5.91 -6.78
CA THR A 16 12.64 -7.23 -6.41
C THR A 16 11.12 -7.29 -6.17
N ARG A 17 10.43 -6.14 -6.12
CA ARG A 17 8.99 -6.02 -5.79
C ARG A 17 8.12 -5.64 -6.99
N GLU A 18 8.70 -5.37 -8.15
CA GLU A 18 7.95 -5.01 -9.36
C GLU A 18 7.73 -6.23 -10.28
N VAL A 19 6.55 -6.33 -10.89
CA VAL A 19 6.20 -7.40 -11.83
C VAL A 19 5.62 -6.83 -13.12
N PHE A 20 5.79 -7.56 -14.23
CA PHE A 20 5.08 -7.24 -15.46
C PHE A 20 3.69 -7.87 -15.46
N GLY A 21 2.72 -7.14 -15.98
CA GLY A 21 1.37 -7.63 -16.20
C GLY A 21 0.79 -7.12 -17.51
N VAL A 22 -0.20 -7.86 -18.02
CA VAL A 22 -0.98 -7.46 -19.19
C VAL A 22 -2.41 -7.13 -18.77
N VAL A 23 -2.93 -6.00 -19.24
CA VAL A 23 -4.34 -5.66 -19.04
C VAL A 23 -5.18 -6.56 -19.96
N LYS A 24 -5.93 -7.48 -19.36
CA LYS A 24 -6.77 -8.44 -20.07
C LYS A 24 -8.13 -7.85 -20.42
N GLU A 25 -8.74 -7.18 -19.44
CA GLU A 25 -10.11 -6.64 -19.55
C GLU A 25 -10.16 -5.24 -18.93
N ARG A 26 -11.09 -4.42 -19.41
CA ARG A 26 -11.34 -3.06 -18.92
C ARG A 26 -12.81 -2.69 -18.98
N ILE A 27 -13.27 -1.95 -17.99
CA ILE A 27 -14.60 -1.33 -17.95
C ILE A 27 -14.42 0.13 -18.36
N VAL A 28 -15.15 0.55 -19.40
CA VAL A 28 -15.06 1.90 -19.96
C VAL A 28 -16.40 2.61 -19.94
N THR A 29 -16.38 3.93 -19.73
CA THR A 29 -17.57 4.76 -19.98
C THR A 29 -17.90 4.75 -21.46
N THR A 30 -19.18 4.72 -21.80
CA THR A 30 -19.65 4.77 -23.19
C THR A 30 -20.10 6.17 -23.60
N GLN A 31 -20.41 7.02 -22.63
CA GLN A 31 -20.86 8.40 -22.81
C GLN A 31 -20.23 9.28 -21.71
N PRO A 32 -20.16 10.61 -21.89
CA PRO A 32 -19.77 11.51 -20.82
C PRO A 32 -20.78 11.46 -19.67
N CYS A 33 -20.29 11.44 -18.43
CA CYS A 33 -21.12 11.47 -17.23
C CYS A 33 -20.51 12.36 -16.15
N SER A 34 -21.32 12.76 -15.18
CA SER A 34 -20.88 13.55 -14.04
C SER A 34 -21.16 12.81 -12.74
N VAL A 35 -20.21 12.90 -11.81
CA VAL A 35 -20.35 12.45 -10.43
C VAL A 35 -20.60 13.67 -9.56
N ILE A 36 -21.59 13.56 -8.69
CA ILE A 36 -21.95 14.61 -7.74
C ILE A 36 -21.93 14.00 -6.35
N GLU A 37 -21.18 14.63 -5.46
CA GLU A 37 -21.22 14.33 -4.04
C GLU A 37 -22.39 15.07 -3.40
N GLU A 38 -23.37 14.33 -2.88
CA GLU A 38 -24.46 14.90 -2.10
C GLU A 38 -24.10 14.79 -0.61
N VAL A 39 -23.59 15.88 -0.03
CA VAL A 39 -23.31 15.97 1.42
C VAL A 39 -24.63 16.19 2.14
N GLN A 40 -25.18 15.13 2.75
CA GLN A 40 -26.28 15.29 3.69
C GLN A 40 -25.74 15.96 4.96
N GLN A 41 -25.97 17.27 5.09
CA GLN A 41 -25.72 18.01 6.31
C GLN A 41 -26.68 17.48 7.38
N GLY A 42 -26.16 16.72 8.34
CA GLY A 42 -26.94 16.12 9.43
C GLY A 42 -27.85 17.16 10.07
N GLY A 43 -29.16 16.89 10.06
CA GLY A 43 -30.16 17.77 10.66
C GLY A 43 -29.88 17.97 12.15
N GLN A 44 -30.08 19.19 12.62
CA GLN A 44 -30.16 19.50 14.05
C GLN A 44 -31.25 18.65 14.70
N LEU A 45 -30.87 17.73 15.59
CA LEU A 45 -31.72 17.34 16.71
C LEU A 45 -30.84 17.04 17.94
N GLU A 46 -31.27 17.61 19.05
CA GLU A 46 -30.62 17.68 20.36
C GLU A 46 -30.23 16.32 20.97
N GLU A 47 -29.19 16.37 21.81
CA GLU A 47 -28.87 15.50 22.96
C GLU A 47 -29.40 14.05 22.93
N LEU A 48 -28.49 13.08 22.69
CA LEU A 48 -28.05 12.06 23.68
C LEU A 48 -27.28 10.93 22.95
N LEU A 49 -25.97 10.85 23.23
CA LEU A 49 -25.09 9.68 23.04
C LEU A 49 -25.03 9.03 21.64
N SER A 50 -24.05 9.43 20.82
CA SER A 50 -23.52 8.62 19.72
C SER A 50 -22.06 9.00 19.45
N PHE A 51 -21.13 8.25 20.05
CA PHE A 51 -19.72 8.28 19.69
C PHE A 51 -19.53 7.75 18.25
N CYS A 52 -18.77 8.48 17.42
CA CYS A 52 -18.16 8.07 16.16
C CYS A 52 -18.97 7.14 15.24
N GLY A 53 -19.77 7.72 14.33
CA GLY A 53 -20.28 7.02 13.14
C GLY A 53 -19.85 7.77 11.86
N PRO A 54 -19.40 7.08 10.80
CA PRO A 54 -19.03 7.74 9.55
C PRO A 54 -20.26 8.41 8.92
N LYS A 55 -20.10 9.67 8.50
CA LYS A 55 -21.08 10.39 7.70
C LYS A 55 -21.30 9.59 6.41
N SER A 56 -22.54 9.19 6.12
CA SER A 56 -22.82 8.43 4.89
C SER A 56 -22.80 9.39 3.69
N THR A 57 -21.69 9.42 2.97
CA THR A 57 -21.59 10.13 1.69
C THR A 57 -22.42 9.38 0.65
N GLN A 58 -23.49 10.00 0.17
CA GLN A 58 -24.28 9.44 -0.93
C GLN A 58 -23.69 9.95 -2.26
N VAL A 59 -23.09 9.04 -3.01
CA VAL A 59 -22.54 9.33 -4.34
C VAL A 59 -23.55 8.88 -5.40
N SER A 60 -23.91 9.77 -6.32
CA SER A 60 -24.78 9.43 -7.46
C SER A 60 -24.11 9.80 -8.79
N VAL A 61 -24.39 9.00 -9.82
CA VAL A 61 -23.93 9.25 -11.19
C VAL A 61 -25.14 9.77 -11.98
N LYS A 62 -25.02 10.96 -12.57
CA LYS A 62 -26.09 11.56 -13.39
C LYS A 62 -25.60 11.73 -14.82
N GLU A 63 -26.51 11.54 -15.77
CA GLU A 63 -26.25 11.79 -17.19
C GLU A 63 -26.20 13.31 -17.43
N ASN A 64 -25.24 13.77 -18.24
CA ASN A 64 -24.99 15.21 -18.48
C ASN A 64 -26.22 15.96 -19.00
N SER A 65 -27.18 15.27 -19.62
CA SER A 65 -28.45 15.83 -20.13
C SER A 65 -29.46 16.21 -19.03
N SER A 66 -29.25 15.75 -17.80
CA SER A 66 -30.16 15.95 -16.65
C SER A 66 -29.68 17.00 -15.63
N LEU A 67 -28.52 17.62 -15.87
CA LEU A 67 -27.92 18.59 -14.95
C LEU A 67 -28.57 19.97 -15.11
N HIS A 68 -29.27 20.42 -14.07
CA HIS A 68 -29.55 21.84 -13.91
C HIS A 68 -28.20 22.55 -13.67
N LYS A 69 -27.95 23.62 -14.42
CA LYS A 69 -26.66 24.34 -14.55
C LYS A 69 -26.10 24.95 -13.24
N ASP A 70 -26.78 24.73 -12.11
CA ASP A 70 -26.46 25.23 -10.76
C ASP A 70 -26.14 24.10 -9.74
N SER A 71 -26.03 22.83 -10.19
CA SER A 71 -25.57 21.75 -9.30
C SER A 71 -24.05 21.72 -9.22
N ASN A 72 -23.50 21.66 -8.00
CA ASN A 72 -22.06 21.66 -7.73
C ASN A 72 -21.47 20.30 -8.19
N VAL A 73 -21.13 20.17 -9.48
CA VAL A 73 -20.51 18.96 -10.04
C VAL A 73 -19.12 18.80 -9.44
N SER A 74 -18.86 17.67 -8.77
CA SER A 74 -17.55 17.40 -8.15
C SER A 74 -16.58 16.73 -9.12
N LEU A 75 -17.06 16.02 -10.14
CA LEU A 75 -16.21 15.39 -11.17
C LEU A 75 -16.96 15.15 -12.50
N GLU A 76 -16.36 15.54 -13.63
CA GLU A 76 -16.81 15.16 -14.97
C GLU A 76 -15.93 14.04 -15.55
N ILE A 77 -16.57 12.98 -16.05
CA ILE A 77 -15.90 11.81 -16.65
C ILE A 77 -16.25 11.76 -18.14
N PRO A 78 -15.26 11.93 -19.04
CA PRO A 78 -15.49 11.83 -20.49
C PRO A 78 -15.90 10.42 -20.93
N ALA A 79 -16.44 10.32 -22.15
CA ALA A 79 -16.66 9.03 -22.81
C ALA A 79 -15.33 8.28 -23.04
N HIS A 80 -15.40 6.95 -23.04
CA HIS A 80 -14.26 6.04 -23.24
C HIS A 80 -13.17 6.12 -22.16
N THR A 81 -13.52 6.61 -20.96
CA THR A 81 -12.64 6.60 -19.78
C THR A 81 -12.66 5.22 -19.14
N VAL A 82 -11.49 4.64 -18.85
CA VAL A 82 -11.37 3.38 -18.12
C VAL A 82 -11.66 3.63 -16.65
N ILE A 83 -12.63 2.92 -16.09
CA ILE A 83 -13.03 3.04 -14.67
C ILE A 83 -12.47 1.88 -13.84
N ALA A 84 -12.29 0.71 -14.44
CA ALA A 84 -11.69 -0.44 -13.80
C ALA A 84 -11.04 -1.35 -14.84
N TYR A 85 -10.11 -2.19 -14.40
CA TYR A 85 -9.38 -3.10 -15.28
C TYR A 85 -8.98 -4.38 -14.55
N CYS A 86 -8.68 -5.42 -15.33
CA CYS A 86 -8.18 -6.70 -14.85
C CYS A 86 -6.80 -6.96 -15.46
N ILE A 87 -5.81 -7.21 -14.59
CA ILE A 87 -4.43 -7.56 -14.97
C ILE A 87 -4.25 -9.07 -14.86
N ILE A 88 -3.46 -9.63 -15.78
CA ILE A 88 -2.81 -10.95 -15.61
C ILE A 88 -1.30 -10.70 -15.49
N GLU A 89 -0.70 -11.15 -14.39
CA GLU A 89 0.75 -11.06 -14.19
C GLU A 89 1.53 -12.04 -15.09
N LEU A 90 2.79 -11.73 -15.36
CA LEU A 90 3.71 -12.53 -16.15
C LEU A 90 4.75 -13.20 -15.26
N GLU A 91 4.94 -14.52 -15.42
CA GLU A 91 6.14 -15.21 -14.94
C GLU A 91 7.18 -15.21 -16.08
N ILE A 92 8.34 -14.60 -15.87
CA ILE A 92 9.38 -14.39 -16.88
C ILE A 92 10.61 -15.22 -16.54
N LYS A 93 10.94 -16.16 -17.43
CA LYS A 93 12.10 -17.04 -17.33
C LYS A 93 13.38 -16.32 -17.73
N LEU A 94 14.53 -16.83 -17.24
CA LEU A 94 15.85 -16.23 -17.50
C LEU A 94 16.20 -16.12 -18.99
N ASN A 95 15.61 -16.98 -19.83
CA ASN A 95 15.79 -17.00 -21.27
C ASN A 95 14.77 -16.12 -22.05
N GLY A 96 13.96 -15.33 -21.35
CA GLY A 96 12.94 -14.45 -21.94
C GLY A 96 11.66 -15.17 -22.40
N HIS A 97 11.51 -16.47 -22.14
CA HIS A 97 10.18 -17.08 -22.20
C HIS A 97 9.32 -16.57 -21.06
N TYR A 98 8.02 -16.45 -21.28
CA TYR A 98 7.09 -16.01 -20.26
C TYR A 98 5.81 -16.85 -20.27
N GLU A 99 5.16 -16.92 -19.12
CA GLU A 99 3.86 -17.56 -18.93
C GLU A 99 2.89 -16.56 -18.29
N LEU A 100 1.60 -16.75 -18.58
CA LEU A 100 0.52 -15.95 -17.98
C LEU A 100 0.08 -16.62 -16.68
N CYS A 101 0.12 -15.87 -15.57
CA CYS A 101 -0.32 -16.36 -14.27
C CYS A 101 -1.86 -16.40 -14.20
N LEU A 102 -2.46 -17.45 -14.75
CA LEU A 102 -3.92 -17.60 -14.85
C LEU A 102 -4.57 -18.14 -13.56
N MET A 103 -3.80 -18.78 -12.68
CA MET A 103 -4.30 -19.34 -11.42
C MET A 103 -4.02 -18.39 -10.26
N SER A 104 -4.93 -18.33 -9.28
CA SER A 104 -4.83 -17.39 -8.15
C SER A 104 -3.71 -17.70 -7.14
N ASP A 105 -3.02 -18.83 -7.30
CA ASP A 105 -1.87 -19.25 -6.51
C ASP A 105 -0.53 -19.08 -7.23
N THR A 106 -0.55 -18.64 -8.49
CA THR A 106 0.67 -18.38 -9.28
C THR A 106 0.97 -16.88 -9.22
N LEU A 107 2.11 -16.53 -8.63
CA LEU A 107 2.60 -15.16 -8.58
C LEU A 107 3.45 -14.88 -9.82
N GLY A 108 3.30 -13.71 -10.43
CA GLY A 108 4.22 -13.25 -11.48
C GLY A 108 5.58 -12.84 -10.94
N GLY A 109 6.45 -12.40 -11.85
CA GLY A 109 7.81 -11.97 -11.54
C GLY A 109 8.86 -12.71 -12.35
N PHE A 110 10.11 -12.55 -11.96
CA PHE A 110 11.24 -13.18 -12.63
C PHE A 110 11.61 -14.51 -11.97
N GLU A 111 12.00 -15.48 -12.80
CA GLU A 111 12.62 -16.72 -12.33
C GLU A 111 13.91 -16.40 -11.56
N VAL A 112 13.98 -16.84 -10.29
CA VAL A 112 15.15 -16.68 -9.42
C VAL A 112 15.96 -17.97 -9.42
N ASP A 113 17.27 -17.88 -9.68
CA ASP A 113 18.21 -18.99 -9.51
C ASP A 113 18.41 -19.28 -8.01
N GLY A 114 17.66 -20.23 -7.47
CA GLY A 114 17.76 -20.64 -6.06
C GLY A 114 16.87 -21.84 -5.73
N PRO A 115 17.07 -22.52 -4.59
CA PRO A 115 16.18 -23.61 -4.19
C PRO A 115 14.77 -23.04 -4.02
N VAL A 116 13.89 -23.42 -4.94
CA VAL A 116 12.46 -23.07 -4.94
C VAL A 116 11.93 -23.37 -3.54
N LYS A 117 11.67 -22.33 -2.73
CA LYS A 117 10.73 -22.47 -1.62
C LYS A 117 9.38 -22.70 -2.27
N LYS A 118 9.09 -23.96 -2.61
CA LYS A 118 7.76 -24.40 -3.01
C LYS A 118 6.86 -24.01 -1.84
N SER A 119 6.16 -22.89 -1.97
CA SER A 119 4.95 -22.65 -1.19
C SER A 119 4.10 -23.90 -1.42
N LEU A 120 3.82 -24.61 -0.33
CA LEU A 120 3.27 -25.95 -0.36
C LEU A 120 2.01 -25.97 -1.23
N VAL A 121 2.07 -26.84 -2.22
CA VAL A 121 1.01 -27.17 -3.18
C VAL A 121 -0.30 -27.42 -2.44
N GLY A 122 -1.25 -26.50 -2.57
CA GLY A 122 -2.65 -26.74 -2.24
C GLY A 122 -3.34 -27.34 -3.45
N VAL A 123 -3.46 -28.67 -3.51
CA VAL A 123 -4.28 -29.35 -4.52
C VAL A 123 -5.74 -28.88 -4.37
N PRO A 124 -6.42 -28.38 -5.42
CA PRO A 124 -7.85 -28.09 -5.35
C PRO A 124 -8.60 -29.42 -5.27
N GLY A 125 -9.07 -29.80 -4.08
CA GLY A 125 -9.93 -30.97 -3.91
C GLY A 125 -9.73 -31.81 -2.64
N ALA A 126 -8.72 -31.53 -1.82
CA ALA A 126 -8.64 -32.16 -0.50
C ALA A 126 -9.54 -31.38 0.48
N HIS A 127 -10.58 -32.04 0.98
CA HIS A 127 -11.32 -31.60 2.17
C HIS A 127 -10.33 -31.59 3.34
N ASP A 128 -9.77 -30.42 3.65
CA ASP A 128 -9.03 -30.19 4.88
C ASP A 128 -10.05 -29.83 5.97
N ASP A 129 -10.24 -30.75 6.93
CA ASP A 129 -11.11 -30.60 8.10
C ASP A 129 -10.48 -29.69 9.18
N THR A 130 -9.57 -28.80 8.81
CA THR A 130 -9.13 -27.71 9.69
C THR A 130 -10.17 -26.58 9.65
N PRO A 131 -10.55 -26.00 10.82
CA PRO A 131 -11.47 -24.87 10.83
C PRO A 131 -10.83 -23.76 10.00
N LYS A 132 -11.43 -23.48 8.83
CA LYS A 132 -10.97 -22.45 7.90
C LYS A 132 -10.90 -21.13 8.65
N LYS A 133 -9.70 -20.77 9.12
CA LYS A 133 -9.41 -19.43 9.61
C LYS A 133 -9.93 -18.46 8.54
N SER A 134 -10.71 -17.47 8.97
CA SER A 134 -11.23 -16.46 8.06
C SER A 134 -10.07 -15.80 7.32
N CYS A 135 -10.32 -15.30 6.10
CA CYS A 135 -9.32 -14.54 5.33
C CYS A 135 -8.65 -13.47 6.20
N PHE A 136 -9.45 -12.77 7.01
CA PHE A 136 -9.00 -11.78 7.98
C PHE A 136 -7.98 -12.32 9.00
N GLN A 137 -8.23 -13.49 9.60
CA GLN A 137 -7.32 -14.10 10.57
C GLN A 137 -5.97 -14.43 9.94
N ARG A 138 -5.96 -14.86 8.68
CA ARG A 138 -4.74 -15.13 7.92
C ARG A 138 -3.94 -13.86 7.65
N GLU A 139 -4.59 -12.78 7.26
CA GLU A 139 -3.93 -11.49 7.07
C GLU A 139 -3.36 -10.96 8.39
N LEU A 140 -4.13 -11.04 9.48
CA LEU A 140 -3.65 -10.63 10.80
C LEU A 140 -2.43 -11.44 11.26
N GLU A 141 -2.38 -12.74 10.96
CA GLU A 141 -1.22 -13.59 11.25
C GLU A 141 0.03 -13.16 10.47
N LYS A 142 -0.11 -12.75 9.19
CA LYS A 142 1.01 -12.20 8.41
C LYS A 142 1.58 -10.92 9.03
N LEU A 143 0.71 -10.06 9.57
CA LEU A 143 1.13 -8.81 10.20
C LEU A 143 1.67 -9.00 11.62
N SER A 144 1.30 -10.08 12.30
CA SER A 144 1.62 -10.32 13.72
C SER A 144 3.13 -10.27 14.03
N GLY A 145 3.97 -10.75 13.10
CA GLY A 145 5.44 -10.72 13.26
C GLY A 145 6.00 -9.31 13.42
N HIS A 146 5.49 -8.35 12.63
CA HIS A 146 5.91 -6.95 12.68
C HIS A 146 5.56 -6.31 14.04
N PHE A 147 4.33 -6.55 14.52
CA PHE A 147 3.90 -6.03 15.83
C PHE A 147 4.64 -6.69 17.00
N GLN A 148 4.93 -7.99 16.90
CA GLN A 148 5.72 -8.68 17.92
C GLN A 148 7.13 -8.12 18.01
N LEU A 149 7.76 -7.80 16.87
CA LEU A 149 9.07 -7.18 16.83
C LEU A 149 9.07 -5.79 17.49
N LEU A 150 8.09 -4.94 17.16
CA LEU A 150 7.91 -3.64 17.81
C LEU A 150 7.60 -3.76 19.32
N SER A 151 6.93 -4.83 19.74
CA SER A 151 6.55 -5.03 21.15
C SER A 151 7.74 -5.29 22.07
N VAL A 152 8.82 -5.87 21.54
CA VAL A 152 10.05 -6.23 22.28
C VAL A 152 10.95 -5.01 22.52
N LEU A 153 10.77 -3.92 21.76
CA LEU A 153 11.53 -2.70 21.93
C LEU A 153 11.38 -2.12 23.36
N PRO A 154 12.41 -1.44 23.90
CA PRO A 154 12.34 -0.78 25.18
C PRO A 154 11.15 0.18 25.28
N ALA A 155 10.56 0.32 26.46
CA ALA A 155 9.41 1.20 26.67
C ALA A 155 9.70 2.66 26.29
N ALA A 156 10.91 3.14 26.56
CA ALA A 156 11.35 4.48 26.15
C ALA A 156 11.36 4.61 24.62
N THR A 157 11.98 3.67 23.91
CA THR A 157 12.01 3.63 22.45
C THR A 157 10.61 3.61 21.83
N ARG A 158 9.73 2.73 22.33
CA ARG A 158 8.35 2.65 21.81
C ARG A 158 7.60 3.97 21.99
N SER A 159 7.77 4.63 23.14
CA SER A 159 7.17 5.94 23.40
C SER A 159 7.74 7.01 22.47
N SER A 160 9.06 7.06 22.28
CA SER A 160 9.71 7.99 21.37
C SER A 160 9.27 7.78 19.93
N LEU A 161 9.19 6.53 19.48
CA LEU A 161 8.73 6.19 18.12
C LEU A 161 7.28 6.62 17.92
N LEU A 162 6.40 6.31 18.88
CA LEU A 162 5.00 6.73 18.83
C LEU A 162 4.86 8.26 18.80
N GLN A 163 5.68 8.98 19.56
CA GLN A 163 5.68 10.45 19.54
C GLN A 163 6.12 11.01 18.19
N LEU A 164 7.21 10.48 17.62
CA LEU A 164 7.69 10.91 16.30
C LEU A 164 6.66 10.62 15.21
N LEU A 165 6.08 9.42 15.19
CA LEU A 165 5.01 9.07 14.24
C LEU A 165 3.80 9.99 14.41
N LYS A 166 3.38 10.26 15.65
CA LYS A 166 2.27 11.18 15.91
C LYS A 166 2.56 12.60 15.40
N THR A 167 3.75 13.12 15.63
CA THR A 167 4.15 14.44 15.11
C THR A 167 4.20 14.43 13.59
N THR A 168 4.67 13.34 12.98
CA THR A 168 4.69 13.19 11.52
C THR A 168 3.27 13.24 10.95
N MET A 169 2.27 12.64 11.61
CA MET A 169 0.86 12.66 11.16
C MET A 169 0.24 14.06 11.10
N GLU A 170 0.82 15.06 11.78
CA GLU A 170 0.32 16.44 11.72
C GLU A 170 0.52 17.07 10.34
N ASP A 171 1.43 16.51 9.53
CA ASP A 171 1.73 16.97 8.18
C ASP A 171 1.67 15.81 7.18
N ARG A 172 0.73 15.91 6.24
CA ARG A 172 0.52 14.91 5.20
C ARG A 172 1.75 14.71 4.33
N GLU A 173 2.45 15.79 3.99
CA GLU A 173 3.63 15.74 3.13
C GLU A 173 4.77 15.01 3.83
N ALA A 174 4.99 15.29 5.12
CA ALA A 174 5.97 14.59 5.94
C ALA A 174 5.71 13.06 6.05
N VAL A 175 4.44 12.64 6.12
CA VAL A 175 4.08 11.20 6.10
C VAL A 175 4.50 10.56 4.76
N SER A 176 4.16 11.18 3.64
CA SER A 176 4.49 10.65 2.31
C SER A 176 6.01 10.65 2.04
N VAL A 177 6.73 11.66 2.52
CA VAL A 177 8.20 11.73 2.46
C VAL A 177 8.82 10.59 3.27
N LEU A 178 8.37 10.38 4.50
CA LEU A 178 8.86 9.30 5.35
C LEU A 178 8.57 7.93 4.74
N GLU A 179 7.40 7.73 4.14
CA GLU A 179 7.02 6.50 3.44
C GLU A 179 7.99 6.19 2.30
N SER A 180 8.21 7.15 1.41
CA SER A 180 9.13 7.04 0.27
C SER A 180 10.57 6.72 0.69
N VAL A 181 11.07 7.38 1.74
CA VAL A 181 12.41 7.11 2.29
C VAL A 181 12.52 5.69 2.84
N LEU A 182 11.50 5.24 3.58
CA LEU A 182 11.48 3.90 4.17
C LEU A 182 11.34 2.81 3.10
N ASP A 183 10.59 3.05 2.02
CA ASP A 183 10.47 2.09 0.91
C ASP A 183 11.80 1.92 0.17
N GLN A 184 12.51 3.02 -0.14
CA GLN A 184 13.86 2.99 -0.72
C GLN A 184 14.83 2.19 0.16
N MET A 185 14.81 2.42 1.48
CA MET A 185 15.67 1.69 2.40
C MET A 185 15.28 0.21 2.54
N CYS A 186 14.01 -0.14 2.40
CA CYS A 186 13.56 -1.54 2.36
C CYS A 186 14.07 -2.26 1.10
N ASP A 187 14.22 -1.54 0.00
CA ASP A 187 14.81 -2.04 -1.25
C ASP A 187 16.35 -2.06 -1.24
N GLY A 188 16.97 -1.59 -0.15
CA GLY A 188 18.43 -1.55 0.03
C GLY A 188 19.11 -0.35 -0.62
N GLU A 189 18.34 0.66 -1.03
CA GLU A 189 18.83 1.91 -1.59
C GLU A 189 19.20 2.90 -0.48
N THR A 190 20.18 3.78 -0.76
CA THR A 190 20.51 4.90 0.14
C THR A 190 19.62 6.09 -0.23
N PRO A 191 18.74 6.55 0.67
CA PRO A 191 17.81 7.64 0.36
C PRO A 191 18.55 8.98 0.20
N ASP A 192 18.15 9.77 -0.79
CA ASP A 192 18.64 11.14 -0.95
C ASP A 192 17.80 12.11 -0.11
N LEU A 193 18.41 12.63 0.96
CA LEU A 193 17.77 13.59 1.88
C LEU A 193 18.08 15.05 1.52
N GLY A 194 18.81 15.29 0.43
CA GLY A 194 19.31 16.61 0.05
C GLY A 194 18.21 17.60 -0.36
N ASP A 195 17.16 17.11 -1.00
CA ASP A 195 16.09 17.95 -1.57
C ASP A 195 14.92 18.20 -0.60
N LEU A 196 14.94 17.58 0.59
CA LEU A 196 13.89 17.72 1.61
C LEU A 196 13.94 19.05 2.37
N GLU A 197 12.79 19.52 2.84
CA GLU A 197 12.71 20.63 3.77
C GLU A 197 13.41 20.28 5.10
N GLU A 198 13.87 21.30 5.83
CA GLU A 198 14.63 21.11 7.06
C GLU A 198 13.83 20.34 8.12
N SER A 199 12.54 20.65 8.27
CA SER A 199 11.61 19.99 9.19
C SER A 199 11.33 18.52 8.84
N GLU A 200 11.19 18.23 7.55
CA GLU A 200 10.98 16.86 7.04
C GLU A 200 12.24 16.03 7.30
N ARG A 201 13.41 16.58 6.94
CA ARG A 201 14.71 15.92 7.15
C ARG A 201 14.95 15.63 8.62
N GLU A 202 14.67 16.57 9.52
CA GLU A 202 14.81 16.37 10.96
C GLU A 202 13.92 15.23 11.47
N THR A 203 12.66 15.18 11.01
CA THR A 203 11.70 14.15 11.42
C THR A 203 12.11 12.77 10.92
N VAL A 204 12.46 12.66 9.64
CA VAL A 204 12.98 11.42 9.02
C VAL A 204 14.23 10.95 9.76
N GLN A 205 15.21 11.84 9.97
CA GLN A 205 16.45 11.49 10.64
C GLN A 205 16.22 11.05 12.09
N ALA A 206 15.32 11.70 12.83
CA ALA A 206 15.00 11.31 14.20
C ALA A 206 14.42 9.89 14.29
N ILE A 207 13.57 9.50 13.33
CA ILE A 207 13.02 8.14 13.27
C ILE A 207 14.11 7.13 12.91
N LEU A 208 14.94 7.43 11.91
CA LEU A 208 16.05 6.55 11.50
C LEU A 208 17.07 6.37 12.62
N ASP A 209 17.46 7.45 13.31
CA ASP A 209 18.36 7.41 14.46
C ASP A 209 17.79 6.55 15.59
N LEU A 210 16.47 6.61 15.81
CA LEU A 210 15.81 5.80 16.83
C LEU A 210 15.80 4.31 16.46
N VAL A 211 15.56 3.98 15.19
CA VAL A 211 15.67 2.60 14.66
C VAL A 211 17.10 2.10 14.83
N ASP A 212 18.10 2.92 14.50
CA ASP A 212 19.51 2.55 14.56
C ASP A 212 20.01 2.35 15.99
N GLN A 213 19.50 3.13 16.95
CA GLN A 213 19.78 2.96 18.38
C GLN A 213 19.25 1.64 18.96
N CYS A 214 18.28 1.00 18.30
CA CYS A 214 17.74 -0.28 18.74
C CYS A 214 18.65 -1.47 18.40
N VAL A 215 19.64 -1.27 17.53
CA VAL A 215 20.44 -2.34 16.95
C VAL A 215 21.83 -2.33 17.59
N GLY A 216 22.30 -3.49 18.04
CA GLY A 216 23.72 -3.67 18.38
C GLY A 216 24.60 -3.55 17.12
N LYS A 217 25.90 -3.29 17.27
CA LYS A 217 26.83 -3.02 16.15
C LYS A 217 26.94 -4.11 15.05
N ASP A 218 26.26 -5.25 15.16
CA ASP A 218 26.36 -6.42 14.26
C ASP A 218 24.99 -7.08 13.90
N GLU A 219 23.84 -6.44 14.13
CA GLU A 219 22.51 -7.05 13.88
C GLU A 219 21.75 -6.44 12.69
N ASP A 220 22.35 -6.47 11.50
CA ASP A 220 21.76 -5.95 10.25
C ASP A 220 20.39 -6.57 9.91
N GLU A 221 20.18 -7.85 10.22
CA GLU A 221 18.90 -8.55 9.97
C GLU A 221 17.76 -8.03 10.88
N PHE A 222 18.07 -7.72 12.14
CA PHE A 222 17.11 -7.13 13.07
C PHE A 222 16.76 -5.70 12.66
N ARG A 223 17.76 -4.92 12.23
CA ARG A 223 17.57 -3.57 11.68
C ARG A 223 16.62 -3.60 10.49
N SER A 224 16.86 -4.47 9.51
CA SER A 224 16.02 -4.60 8.32
C SER A 224 14.58 -4.99 8.68
N SER A 225 14.41 -5.96 9.58
CA SER A 225 13.08 -6.39 10.05
C SER A 225 12.34 -5.28 10.81
N LEU A 226 13.06 -4.48 11.61
CA LEU A 226 12.51 -3.33 12.32
C LEU A 226 12.11 -2.22 11.36
N LEU A 227 12.96 -1.91 10.37
CA LEU A 227 12.67 -0.95 9.32
C LEU A 227 11.40 -1.35 8.55
N SER A 228 11.27 -2.62 8.16
CA SER A 228 10.05 -3.12 7.50
C SER A 228 8.80 -3.01 8.38
N ALA A 229 8.92 -3.21 9.69
CA ALA A 229 7.80 -3.05 10.62
C ALA A 229 7.38 -1.57 10.79
N VAL A 230 8.34 -0.64 10.79
CA VAL A 230 8.05 0.80 10.81
C VAL A 230 7.45 1.23 9.47
N HIS A 231 8.02 0.79 8.35
CA HIS A 231 7.50 1.05 7.01
C HIS A 231 6.04 0.60 6.87
N LEU A 232 5.70 -0.61 7.36
CA LEU A 232 4.30 -1.09 7.36
C LEU A 232 3.33 -0.13 8.04
N ILE A 233 3.74 0.48 9.16
CA ILE A 233 2.90 1.44 9.89
C ILE A 233 2.79 2.75 9.10
N VAL A 234 3.90 3.24 8.56
CA VAL A 234 3.95 4.51 7.80
C VAL A 234 3.17 4.40 6.48
N SER A 235 3.31 3.31 5.72
CA SER A 235 2.48 3.09 4.51
C SER A 235 0.99 2.97 4.85
N ALA A 236 0.66 2.42 6.03
CA ALA A 236 -0.73 2.41 6.50
C ALA A 236 -1.22 3.82 6.84
N MET A 237 -0.37 4.70 7.39
CA MET A 237 -0.69 6.11 7.64
C MET A 237 -0.85 6.88 6.33
N ASP A 238 0.08 6.71 5.39
CA ASP A 238 0.00 7.35 4.06
C ASP A 238 -1.26 6.92 3.28
N GLY A 239 -1.75 5.70 3.50
CA GLY A 239 -3.01 5.23 2.93
C GLY A 239 -4.29 5.84 3.55
N MET A 240 -4.21 6.57 4.66
CA MET A 240 -5.38 7.19 5.32
C MET A 240 -5.79 8.51 4.64
N THR A 241 -7.02 8.96 4.90
CA THR A 241 -7.44 10.33 4.55
C THR A 241 -6.96 11.32 5.60
N ASP A 242 -6.97 12.61 5.27
CA ASP A 242 -6.52 13.66 6.21
C ASP A 242 -7.36 13.69 7.49
N GLU A 243 -8.66 13.38 7.42
CA GLU A 243 -9.50 13.22 8.62
C GLU A 243 -9.17 11.96 9.43
N GLY A 244 -8.55 10.95 8.82
CA GLY A 244 -8.06 9.76 9.51
C GLY A 244 -6.73 9.98 10.22
N LEU A 245 -5.95 10.98 9.79
CA LEU A 245 -4.68 11.37 10.39
C LEU A 245 -4.84 12.39 11.53
N SER A 246 -5.89 13.22 11.49
CA SER A 246 -6.21 14.24 12.50
C SER A 246 -6.95 13.72 13.74
#